data_AF-A0AAN1PVH1-F1
#
_entry.id   AF-A0AAN1PVH1-F1
#
_cell.length_a   1.000
_cell.length_b   1.000
_cell.length_c   1.000
_cell.angle_alpha   90.00
_cell.angle_beta   90.00
_cell.angle_gamma   90.00
#
_symmetry.space_group_name_H-M   'P 1'
#
loop_
_entity.id
_entity.type
_entity.pdbx_description
1 polymer ?
#
loop_
_entity_poly.entity_id
_entity_poly.type
_entity_poly.pdbx_seq_one_letter_code
_entity_poly.pdbx_strand_id
1 'polypeptide(L)'
;MFNLIISIIAIALVVVLAGASLYYGGDAFNRGSSDAKAATLINQAQQIQAAATLFTASEGGAPTAIADLEGAYLSSTPSLPVGADGANWELGDAKNASATTVSVVSVELPFAAKTEDGITKDICKTVNKNGAGVVFCSVAADGTFTDANLVAGAGSADVDVDAIDVSSGTAKAKVHMTI
;
A
#
# COMPACT_ATOMS: atom_id res chain seq x y z
N MET A 1 55.20 -15.93 -12.41
CA MET A 1 54.62 -15.86 -11.05
C MET A 1 53.90 -14.54 -10.76
N PHE A 2 54.31 -13.42 -11.38
CA PHE A 2 53.66 -12.10 -11.19
C PHE A 2 52.17 -12.07 -11.59
N ASN A 3 51.78 -12.75 -12.67
CA ASN A 3 50.37 -12.84 -13.10
C ASN A 3 49.45 -13.54 -12.08
N LEU A 4 49.94 -14.55 -11.36
CA LEU A 4 49.10 -15.29 -10.42
C LEU A 4 48.68 -14.42 -9.23
N ILE A 5 49.60 -13.62 -8.71
CA ILE A 5 49.34 -12.69 -7.60
C ILE A 5 48.34 -11.61 -8.00
N ILE A 6 48.48 -11.02 -9.19
CA ILE A 6 47.55 -9.99 -9.68
C ILE A 6 46.15 -10.56 -9.85
N SER A 7 46.02 -11.77 -10.41
CA SER A 7 44.71 -12.42 -10.58
C SER A 7 44.02 -12.69 -9.25
N ILE A 8 44.74 -13.16 -8.23
CA ILE A 8 44.16 -13.44 -6.91
C ILE A 8 43.70 -12.15 -6.24
N ILE A 9 44.50 -11.08 -6.30
CA ILE A 9 44.13 -9.78 -5.73
C ILE A 9 42.92 -9.18 -6.47
N ALA A 10 42.86 -9.32 -7.81
CA ALA A 10 41.73 -8.86 -8.60
C ALA A 10 40.41 -9.55 -8.19
N ILE A 11 40.43 -10.88 -8.03
CA ILE A 11 39.25 -11.63 -7.57
C ILE A 11 38.85 -11.19 -6.15
N ALA A 12 39.82 -11.03 -5.24
CA ALA A 12 39.56 -10.57 -3.88
C ALA A 12 38.88 -9.18 -3.85
N LEU A 13 39.35 -8.25 -4.68
CA LEU A 13 38.76 -6.91 -4.77
C LEU A 13 37.33 -6.92 -5.35
N VAL A 14 37.07 -7.78 -6.35
CA VAL A 14 35.72 -7.96 -6.90
C VAL A 14 34.77 -8.52 -5.85
N VAL A 15 35.21 -9.50 -5.06
CA VAL A 15 34.39 -10.07 -3.96
C VAL A 15 34.08 -9.01 -2.90
N VAL A 16 35.06 -8.18 -2.52
CA VAL A 16 34.84 -7.09 -1.56
C VAL A 16 33.85 -6.05 -2.11
N LEU A 17 34.00 -5.66 -3.38
CA LEU A 17 33.10 -4.70 -4.01
C LEU A 17 31.69 -5.26 -4.18
N ALA A 18 31.55 -6.52 -4.63
CA ALA A 18 30.25 -7.18 -4.76
C ALA A 18 29.57 -7.36 -3.39
N GLY A 19 30.33 -7.73 -2.36
CA GLY A 19 29.85 -7.82 -0.99
C GLY A 19 29.35 -6.47 -0.46
N ALA A 20 30.10 -5.39 -0.69
CA ALA A 20 29.68 -4.04 -0.32
C ALA A 20 28.41 -3.60 -1.07
N SER A 21 28.32 -3.89 -2.38
CA SER A 21 27.14 -3.57 -3.20
C SER A 21 25.90 -4.36 -2.77
N LEU A 22 26.03 -5.62 -2.37
CA LEU A 22 24.91 -6.40 -1.86
C LEU A 22 24.47 -5.94 -0.48
N TYR A 23 25.43 -5.65 0.41
CA TYR A 23 25.13 -5.22 1.79
C TYR A 23 24.48 -3.83 1.81
N TYR A 24 25.04 -2.84 1.12
CA TYR A 24 24.48 -1.48 1.11
C TYR A 24 23.42 -1.24 0.04
N GLY A 25 23.50 -1.95 -1.09
CA GLY A 25 22.50 -1.84 -2.16
C GLY A 25 21.20 -2.58 -1.86
N GLY A 26 21.24 -3.65 -1.06
CA GLY A 26 20.06 -4.41 -0.66
C GLY A 26 19.05 -3.57 0.14
N ASP A 27 19.51 -2.83 1.16
CA ASP A 27 18.64 -1.97 1.97
C ASP A 27 18.04 -0.81 1.16
N ALA A 28 18.84 -0.19 0.27
CA ALA A 28 18.38 0.87 -0.61
C ALA A 28 17.34 0.35 -1.63
N PHE A 29 17.55 -0.85 -2.18
CA PHE A 29 16.62 -1.49 -3.10
C PHE A 29 15.30 -1.87 -2.40
N ASN A 30 15.36 -2.43 -1.20
CA ASN A 30 14.18 -2.79 -0.42
C ASN A 30 13.34 -1.56 -0.06
N ARG A 31 13.99 -0.45 0.34
CA ARG A 31 13.29 0.82 0.58
C ARG A 31 12.67 1.38 -0.70
N GLY A 32 13.43 1.42 -1.80
CA GLY A 32 12.92 1.88 -3.09
C GLY A 32 11.73 1.06 -3.59
N SER A 33 11.73 -0.26 -3.35
CA SER A 33 10.61 -1.14 -3.65
C SER A 33 9.38 -0.83 -2.80
N SER A 34 9.56 -0.66 -1.47
CA SER A 34 8.47 -0.26 -0.57
C SER A 34 7.85 1.07 -0.97
N ASP A 35 8.67 2.06 -1.31
CA ASP A 35 8.21 3.38 -1.74
C ASP A 35 7.47 3.32 -3.08
N ALA A 36 7.96 2.53 -4.04
CA ALA A 36 7.28 2.32 -5.31
C ALA A 36 5.91 1.65 -5.13
N LYS A 37 5.80 0.67 -4.22
CA LYS A 37 4.52 0.01 -3.91
C LYS A 37 3.54 0.97 -3.23
N ALA A 38 3.99 1.73 -2.25
CA ALA A 38 3.18 2.75 -1.60
C ALA A 38 2.68 3.81 -2.61
N ALA A 39 3.57 4.32 -3.47
CA ALA A 39 3.20 5.26 -4.52
C ALA A 39 2.19 4.64 -5.51
N THR A 40 2.35 3.37 -5.86
CA THR A 40 1.40 2.65 -6.72
C THR A 40 0.01 2.62 -6.08
N LEU A 41 -0.09 2.23 -4.80
CA LEU A 41 -1.36 2.18 -4.07
C LEU A 41 -2.03 3.57 -3.98
N ILE A 42 -1.25 4.62 -3.70
CA ILE A 42 -1.75 6.00 -3.66
C ILE A 42 -2.29 6.43 -5.04
N ASN A 43 -1.52 6.23 -6.11
CA ASN A 43 -1.92 6.63 -7.46
C ASN A 43 -3.16 5.85 -7.93
N GLN A 44 -3.29 4.58 -7.55
CA GLN A 44 -4.45 3.75 -7.90
C GLN A 44 -5.70 4.21 -7.16
N ALA A 45 -5.61 4.44 -5.84
CA ALA A 45 -6.72 4.97 -5.05
C ALA A 45 -7.23 6.30 -5.63
N GLN A 46 -6.32 7.22 -5.96
CA GLN A 46 -6.66 8.51 -6.56
C GLN A 46 -7.32 8.39 -7.94
N GLN A 47 -6.89 7.43 -8.77
CA GLN A 47 -7.54 7.17 -10.07
C GLN A 47 -8.98 6.69 -9.89
N ILE A 48 -9.21 5.76 -8.94
CA ILE A 48 -10.55 5.25 -8.67
C ILE A 48 -11.43 6.35 -8.06
N GLN A 49 -10.87 7.17 -7.17
CA GLN A 49 -11.57 8.32 -6.60
C GLN A 49 -12.00 9.29 -7.71
N ALA A 50 -11.09 9.68 -8.59
CA ALA A 50 -11.39 10.57 -9.70
C ALA A 50 -12.50 10.01 -10.61
N ALA A 51 -12.48 8.70 -10.88
CA ALA A 51 -13.52 8.03 -11.63
C ALA A 51 -14.87 8.04 -10.89
N ALA A 52 -14.88 7.75 -9.59
CA ALA A 52 -16.07 7.82 -8.74
C ALA A 52 -16.67 9.23 -8.68
N THR A 53 -15.81 10.27 -8.58
CA THR A 53 -16.24 11.66 -8.63
C THR A 53 -16.85 12.00 -10.00
N LEU A 54 -16.26 11.52 -11.11
CA LEU A 54 -16.82 11.76 -12.45
C LEU A 54 -18.18 11.06 -12.63
N PHE A 55 -18.33 9.84 -12.09
CA PHE A 55 -19.58 9.09 -12.07
C PHE A 55 -20.66 9.86 -11.31
N THR A 56 -20.38 10.31 -10.08
CA THR A 56 -21.34 11.10 -9.29
C THR A 56 -21.77 12.38 -9.99
N ALA A 57 -20.85 13.08 -10.65
CA ALA A 57 -21.14 14.29 -11.39
C ALA A 57 -22.02 14.05 -12.63
N SER A 58 -21.92 12.87 -13.25
CA SER A 58 -22.59 12.54 -14.51
C SER A 58 -23.95 11.86 -14.29
N GLU A 59 -24.03 10.95 -13.32
CA GLU A 59 -25.21 10.09 -13.08
C GLU A 59 -26.05 10.54 -11.87
N GLY A 60 -25.54 11.48 -11.07
CA GLY A 60 -26.30 12.05 -9.94
C GLY A 60 -26.41 11.13 -8.71
N GLY A 61 -25.57 10.10 -8.62
CA GLY A 61 -25.50 9.16 -7.49
C GLY A 61 -24.09 8.59 -7.29
N ALA A 62 -23.79 8.09 -6.09
CA ALA A 62 -22.51 7.45 -5.81
C ALA A 62 -22.44 6.04 -6.44
N PRO A 63 -21.29 5.65 -7.01
CA PRO A 63 -21.11 4.30 -7.53
C PRO A 63 -21.20 3.29 -6.39
N THR A 64 -21.84 2.14 -6.65
CA THR A 64 -22.04 1.09 -5.64
C THR A 64 -21.06 -0.07 -5.82
N ALA A 65 -20.54 -0.25 -7.04
CA ALA A 65 -19.54 -1.24 -7.36
C ALA A 65 -18.45 -0.62 -8.26
N ILE A 66 -17.22 -1.15 -8.16
CA ILE A 66 -16.14 -0.74 -9.07
C ILE A 66 -16.51 -1.02 -10.54
N ALA A 67 -17.32 -2.05 -10.79
CA ALA A 67 -17.83 -2.37 -12.13
C ALA A 67 -18.66 -1.23 -12.75
N ASP A 68 -19.30 -0.38 -11.94
CA ASP A 68 -20.05 0.79 -12.42
C ASP A 68 -19.11 1.87 -13.01
N LEU A 69 -17.85 1.85 -12.59
CA LEU A 69 -16.82 2.76 -13.06
C LEU A 69 -16.09 2.24 -14.31
N GLU A 70 -16.05 0.92 -14.51
CA GLU A 70 -15.35 0.32 -15.63
C GLU A 70 -16.00 0.64 -16.99
N GLY A 71 -15.17 0.81 -18.02
CA GLY A 71 -15.58 1.08 -19.40
C GLY A 71 -15.82 2.56 -19.70
N ALA A 72 -16.50 3.30 -18.81
CA ALA A 72 -16.82 4.72 -19.01
C ALA A 72 -15.88 5.67 -18.25
N TYR A 73 -15.51 5.33 -17.01
CA TYR A 73 -14.77 6.20 -16.10
C TYR A 73 -13.37 5.65 -15.76
N LEU A 74 -13.20 4.32 -15.81
CA LEU A 74 -11.95 3.58 -15.72
C LEU A 74 -11.83 2.63 -16.91
N SER A 75 -10.67 2.58 -17.58
CA SER A 75 -10.45 1.60 -18.64
C SER A 75 -10.47 0.15 -18.11
N SER A 76 -10.06 -0.04 -16.87
CA SER A 76 -10.10 -1.30 -16.12
C SER A 76 -9.79 -1.02 -14.66
N THR A 77 -10.20 -1.90 -13.74
CA THR A 77 -9.74 -1.84 -12.35
C THR A 77 -8.21 -1.93 -12.29
N PRO A 78 -7.52 -1.02 -11.57
CA PRO A 78 -6.07 -1.06 -11.45
C PRO A 78 -5.59 -2.36 -10.79
N SER A 79 -4.54 -2.97 -11.37
CA SER A 79 -3.94 -4.19 -10.83
C SER A 79 -3.11 -3.89 -9.58
N LEU A 80 -3.36 -4.60 -8.49
CA LEU A 80 -2.62 -4.42 -7.25
C LEU A 80 -1.17 -4.89 -7.36
N PRO A 81 -0.24 -4.32 -6.57
CA PRO A 81 1.13 -4.79 -6.49
C PRO A 81 1.20 -6.23 -5.92
N VAL A 82 2.26 -6.98 -6.26
CA VAL A 82 2.49 -8.36 -5.79
C VAL A 82 2.38 -8.48 -4.26
N GLY A 83 1.80 -9.60 -3.79
CA GLY A 83 1.37 -9.81 -2.39
C GLY A 83 -0.12 -9.57 -2.15
N ALA A 84 -0.91 -9.48 -3.23
CA ALA A 84 -2.33 -9.12 -3.24
C ALA A 84 -3.24 -10.27 -3.73
N ASP A 85 -2.85 -11.52 -3.51
CA ASP A 85 -3.56 -12.68 -4.05
C ASP A 85 -5.02 -12.70 -3.57
N GLY A 86 -5.96 -12.47 -4.51
CA GLY A 86 -7.40 -12.41 -4.24
C GLY A 86 -7.89 -11.09 -3.64
N ALA A 87 -7.04 -10.06 -3.54
CA ALA A 87 -7.45 -8.73 -3.13
C ALA A 87 -7.99 -7.93 -4.34
N ASN A 88 -9.03 -7.14 -4.11
CA ASN A 88 -9.62 -6.26 -5.10
C ASN A 88 -9.90 -4.90 -4.48
N TRP A 89 -9.88 -3.86 -5.31
CA TRP A 89 -10.46 -2.59 -4.93
C TRP A 89 -11.96 -2.76 -4.79
N GLU A 90 -12.51 -2.17 -3.73
CA GLU A 90 -13.91 -2.25 -3.38
C GLU A 90 -14.42 -0.86 -3.02
N LEU A 91 -15.69 -0.61 -3.35
CA LEU A 91 -16.44 0.54 -2.85
C LEU A 91 -17.24 0.10 -1.62
N GLY A 92 -17.28 0.95 -0.61
CA GLY A 92 -18.06 0.72 0.59
C GLY A 92 -18.38 2.03 1.28
N ASP A 93 -18.89 1.90 2.50
CA ASP A 93 -19.23 3.05 3.34
C ASP A 93 -18.51 2.93 4.69
N ALA A 94 -18.17 4.08 5.28
CA ALA A 94 -17.56 4.18 6.60
C ALA A 94 -18.09 5.40 7.37
N LYS A 95 -17.80 5.50 8.67
CA LYS A 95 -18.27 6.59 9.54
C LYS A 95 -17.16 7.59 9.81
N ASN A 96 -17.39 8.86 9.49
CA ASN A 96 -16.44 9.92 9.83
C ASN A 96 -16.50 10.32 11.31
N ALA A 97 -15.64 11.26 11.73
CA ALA A 97 -15.58 11.80 13.10
C ALA A 97 -16.93 12.31 13.63
N SER A 98 -17.80 12.76 12.72
CA SER A 98 -19.13 13.31 13.00
C SER A 98 -20.24 12.26 12.94
N ALA A 99 -19.89 10.96 12.87
CA ALA A 99 -20.80 9.82 12.68
C ALA A 99 -21.63 9.85 11.38
N THR A 100 -21.22 10.67 10.41
CA THR A 100 -21.81 10.72 9.08
C THR A 100 -21.27 9.56 8.25
N THR A 101 -22.16 8.88 7.51
CA THR A 101 -21.74 7.88 6.53
C THR A 101 -21.07 8.59 5.35
N VAL A 102 -19.86 8.17 5.02
CA VAL A 102 -19.12 8.60 3.84
C VAL A 102 -18.78 7.39 3.00
N SER A 103 -18.83 7.54 1.69
CA SER A 103 -18.42 6.47 0.79
C SER A 103 -16.89 6.44 0.72
N VAL A 104 -16.34 5.24 0.62
CA VAL A 104 -14.90 5.00 0.60
C VAL A 104 -14.57 4.02 -0.51
N VAL A 105 -13.41 4.23 -1.13
CA VAL A 105 -12.72 3.19 -1.90
C VAL A 105 -11.69 2.55 -0.99
N SER A 106 -11.60 1.22 -0.99
CA SER A 106 -10.63 0.52 -0.17
C SER A 106 -10.11 -0.76 -0.82
N VAL A 107 -8.92 -1.18 -0.40
CA VAL A 107 -8.37 -2.50 -0.71
C VAL A 107 -7.80 -3.10 0.57
N GLU A 108 -8.14 -4.35 0.82
CA GLU A 108 -7.62 -5.13 1.93
C GLU A 108 -6.51 -6.08 1.47
N LEU A 109 -5.38 -6.04 2.16
CA LEU A 109 -4.17 -6.78 1.82
C LEU A 109 -3.61 -7.46 3.07
N PRO A 110 -2.92 -8.61 2.93
CA PRO A 110 -2.21 -9.21 4.05
C PRO A 110 -1.17 -8.24 4.62
N PHE A 111 -1.06 -8.19 5.94
CA PHE A 111 -0.03 -7.41 6.61
C PHE A 111 1.15 -8.31 6.97
N ALA A 112 2.30 -8.06 6.36
CA ALA A 112 3.41 -9.00 6.33
C ALA A 112 4.74 -8.35 6.75
N ALA A 113 5.68 -9.19 7.19
CA ALA A 113 7.05 -8.77 7.47
C ALA A 113 7.86 -8.49 6.21
N LYS A 114 7.48 -9.09 5.07
CA LYS A 114 8.17 -8.96 3.78
C LYS A 114 7.26 -8.34 2.74
N THR A 115 7.85 -7.57 1.84
CA THR A 115 7.13 -6.87 0.78
C THR A 115 6.54 -7.81 -0.27
N GLU A 116 7.08 -9.02 -0.42
CA GLU A 116 6.57 -10.03 -1.37
C GLU A 116 5.26 -10.67 -0.90
N ASP A 117 5.07 -10.73 0.41
CA ASP A 117 3.96 -11.42 1.06
C ASP A 117 2.77 -10.50 1.39
N GLY A 118 2.92 -9.18 1.20
CA GLY A 118 1.88 -8.21 1.49
C GLY A 118 2.38 -6.79 1.77
N ILE A 119 1.56 -6.01 2.47
CA ILE A 119 1.91 -4.67 2.95
C ILE A 119 2.78 -4.81 4.20
N THR A 120 3.95 -4.16 4.20
CA THR A 120 4.81 -4.06 5.37
C THR A 120 4.53 -2.79 6.18
N LYS A 121 5.08 -2.75 7.40
CA LYS A 121 5.06 -1.55 8.25
C LYS A 121 5.55 -0.30 7.50
N ASP A 122 6.65 -0.44 6.77
CA ASP A 122 7.25 0.67 6.01
C ASP A 122 6.34 1.15 4.88
N ILE A 123 5.72 0.22 4.12
CA ILE A 123 4.78 0.58 3.05
C ILE A 123 3.60 1.37 3.64
N CYS A 124 3.01 0.89 4.73
CA CYS A 124 1.86 1.54 5.35
C CYS A 124 2.20 2.94 5.88
N LYS A 125 3.38 3.10 6.50
CA LYS A 125 3.92 4.40 6.92
C LYS A 125 4.15 5.33 5.74
N THR A 126 4.73 4.84 4.65
CA THR A 126 4.95 5.63 3.43
C THR A 126 3.63 6.05 2.81
N VAL A 127 2.59 5.20 2.82
CA VAL A 127 1.24 5.58 2.37
C VAL A 127 0.68 6.71 3.22
N ASN A 128 0.68 6.58 4.55
CA ASN A 128 0.15 7.62 5.45
C ASN A 128 0.91 8.94 5.32
N LYS A 129 2.23 8.87 5.11
CA LYS A 129 3.07 10.05 4.92
C LYS A 129 2.84 10.75 3.58
N ASN A 130 2.67 10.00 2.49
CA ASN A 130 2.60 10.55 1.12
C ASN A 130 1.19 10.61 0.55
N GLY A 131 0.19 10.08 1.25
CA GLY A 131 -1.21 10.04 0.84
C GLY A 131 -1.92 11.39 0.87
N ALA A 132 -1.19 12.48 1.12
CA ALA A 132 -1.66 13.87 1.06
C ALA A 132 -2.93 14.15 1.88
N GLY A 133 -3.17 13.40 2.96
CA GLY A 133 -4.35 13.53 3.80
C GLY A 133 -5.64 13.02 3.15
N VAL A 134 -5.53 12.27 2.06
CA VAL A 134 -6.68 11.71 1.32
C VAL A 134 -6.61 10.19 1.20
N VAL A 135 -5.41 9.61 1.06
CA VAL A 135 -5.18 8.15 1.09
C VAL A 135 -4.56 7.76 2.43
N PHE A 136 -5.13 6.75 3.06
CA PHE A 136 -4.73 6.26 4.36
C PHE A 136 -4.54 4.74 4.33
N CYS A 137 -3.60 4.25 5.12
CA CYS A 137 -3.36 2.85 5.42
C CYS A 137 -3.67 2.61 6.89
N SER A 138 -4.63 1.71 7.13
CA SER A 138 -5.03 1.22 8.45
C SER A 138 -4.63 -0.25 8.60
N VAL A 139 -4.38 -0.68 9.83
CA VAL A 139 -3.95 -2.04 10.15
C VAL A 139 -4.84 -2.61 11.26
N ALA A 140 -5.28 -3.86 11.10
CA ALA A 140 -6.14 -4.57 12.04
C ALA A 140 -5.43 -5.84 12.54
N ALA A 141 -5.20 -5.92 13.86
CA ALA A 141 -4.54 -7.07 14.49
C ALA A 141 -5.44 -8.31 14.56
N ASP A 142 -6.75 -8.10 14.69
CA ASP A 142 -7.79 -9.14 14.70
C ASP A 142 -8.32 -9.48 13.29
N GLY A 143 -7.80 -8.80 12.26
CA GLY A 143 -8.21 -8.95 10.88
C GLY A 143 -9.54 -8.28 10.52
N THR A 144 -10.12 -7.47 11.42
CA THR A 144 -11.38 -6.77 11.17
C THR A 144 -11.20 -5.25 11.15
N PHE A 145 -11.72 -4.62 10.10
CA PHE A 145 -11.79 -3.17 10.01
C PHE A 145 -13.15 -2.68 10.48
N THR A 146 -13.17 -1.72 11.40
CA THR A 146 -14.38 -1.06 11.86
C THR A 146 -14.53 0.31 11.20
N ASP A 147 -15.76 0.81 11.06
CA ASP A 147 -16.07 2.13 10.49
C ASP A 147 -15.24 3.28 11.08
N ALA A 148 -14.85 3.19 12.36
CA ALA A 148 -14.05 4.20 13.06
C ALA A 148 -12.60 4.31 12.56
N ASN A 149 -12.04 3.25 11.95
CA ASN A 149 -10.63 3.16 11.55
C ASN A 149 -10.44 3.36 10.03
N LEU A 150 -11.52 3.69 9.31
CA LEU A 150 -11.58 3.73 7.84
C LEU A 150 -11.88 5.12 7.25
N VAL A 151 -11.90 6.18 8.07
CA VAL A 151 -12.13 7.55 7.57
C VAL A 151 -11.06 8.51 8.06
N ALA A 152 -10.51 9.27 7.12
CA ALA A 152 -9.63 10.40 7.35
C ALA A 152 -10.15 11.35 8.43
N GLY A 153 -9.38 11.58 9.49
CA GLY A 153 -9.71 12.57 10.53
C GLY A 153 -10.81 12.16 11.52
N ALA A 154 -11.37 10.95 11.43
CA ALA A 154 -12.08 10.32 12.54
C ALA A 154 -11.05 9.95 13.61
N GLY A 155 -11.12 10.62 14.76
CA GLY A 155 -10.08 10.54 15.77
C GLY A 155 -9.85 9.10 16.24
N SER A 156 -8.65 8.58 15.99
CA SER A 156 -7.80 7.87 16.95
C SER A 156 -6.58 7.29 16.22
N ALA A 157 -5.45 7.99 16.31
CA ALA A 157 -4.10 7.49 16.01
C ALA A 157 -3.88 7.03 14.54
N ASP A 158 -2.86 7.53 13.87
CA ASP A 158 -1.64 6.73 13.72
C ASP A 158 -1.64 5.47 14.61
N VAL A 159 -2.48 4.46 14.28
CA VAL A 159 -2.38 3.11 14.86
C VAL A 159 -0.91 2.83 14.81
N ASP A 160 -0.30 2.65 15.97
CA ASP A 160 1.13 2.45 16.03
C ASP A 160 1.42 1.19 15.22
N VAL A 161 1.76 1.38 13.94
CA VAL A 161 1.99 0.31 12.98
C VAL A 161 3.14 -0.55 13.52
N ASP A 162 3.97 0.03 14.40
CA ASP A 162 5.02 -0.66 15.13
C ASP A 162 4.47 -1.57 16.24
N ALA A 163 3.33 -1.26 16.86
CA ALA A 163 2.66 -2.08 17.87
C ALA A 163 1.93 -3.31 17.30
N ILE A 164 1.74 -3.40 15.96
CA ILE A 164 1.17 -4.59 15.32
C ILE A 164 2.22 -5.70 15.26
N ASP A 165 1.85 -6.87 15.77
CA ASP A 165 2.62 -8.10 15.60
C ASP A 165 2.30 -8.75 14.24
N VAL A 166 3.26 -8.71 13.32
CA VAL A 166 3.18 -9.31 11.97
C VAL A 166 3.38 -10.83 11.97
N SER A 167 3.67 -11.44 13.13
CA SER A 167 3.93 -12.88 13.23
C SER A 167 2.67 -13.74 13.37
N SER A 168 1.51 -13.15 13.66
CA SER A 168 0.26 -13.88 13.93
C SER A 168 -0.47 -14.39 12.67
N GLY A 169 -0.07 -13.96 11.47
CA GLY A 169 -0.68 -14.37 10.20
C GLY A 169 -2.15 -13.96 10.00
N THR A 170 -2.79 -13.35 11.01
CA THR A 170 -4.17 -12.83 10.97
C THR A 170 -4.23 -11.35 10.66
N ALA A 171 -3.10 -10.63 10.75
CA ALA A 171 -3.06 -9.19 10.56
C ALA A 171 -3.33 -8.81 9.11
N LYS A 172 -4.20 -7.82 8.92
CA LYS A 172 -4.53 -7.26 7.61
C LYS A 172 -4.27 -5.75 7.60
N ALA A 173 -3.95 -5.22 6.42
CA ALA A 173 -3.86 -3.80 6.16
C ALA A 173 -4.92 -3.40 5.14
N LYS A 174 -5.58 -2.28 5.37
CA LYS A 174 -6.55 -1.71 4.44
C LYS A 174 -6.13 -0.31 4.05
N VAL A 175 -5.83 -0.16 2.76
CA VAL A 175 -5.61 1.14 2.14
C VAL A 175 -6.96 1.67 1.70
N HIS A 176 -7.30 2.88 2.12
CA HIS A 176 -8.61 3.46 1.90
C HIS A 176 -8.54 4.96 1.66
N MET A 177 -9.57 5.48 1.01
CA MET A 177 -9.73 6.88 0.65
C MET A 177 -11.21 7.23 0.60
N THR A 178 -11.56 8.41 1.10
CA THR A 178 -12.94 8.94 1.04
C THR A 178 -13.24 9.48 -0.36
N ILE A 179 -14.43 9.19 -0.87
CA ILE A 179 -14.98 9.70 -2.15
C ILE A 179 -16.12 10.69 -1.93
#